data_AF-A0A0J9C106-F1
#
_entry.id   AF-A0A0J9C106-F1
#
_cell.length_a   1.000
_cell.length_b   1.000
_cell.length_c   1.000
_cell.angle_alpha   90.00
_cell.angle_beta   90.00
_cell.angle_gamma   90.00
#
_symmetry.space_group_name_H-M   'P 1'
#
loop_
_entity.id
_entity.type
_entity.pdbx_description
1 polymer ?
#
loop_
_entity_poly.entity_id
_entity_poly.type
_entity_poly.pdbx_seq_one_letter_code
_entity_poly.pdbx_strand_id
1 'polypeptide(L)' 'MKDLTPQLFLSMKQYSKEQFVNDVVSGIIVAIIALPLSIALALASGVTPEQGLYTAIV' A
#
# COMPACT_ATOMS: atom_id res chain seq x y z
N MET A 1 17.34 -22.28 -10.80
CA MET A 1 17.64 -21.81 -9.41
C MET A 1 17.87 -20.30 -9.34
N LYS A 2 17.51 -19.50 -10.35
CA LYS A 2 17.53 -18.03 -10.29
C LYS A 2 16.13 -17.42 -10.08
N ASP A 3 15.12 -18.28 -9.94
CA ASP A 3 13.71 -17.92 -10.16
C ASP A 3 12.93 -17.66 -8.85
N LEU A 4 13.57 -17.86 -7.68
CA LEU A 4 12.98 -17.64 -6.36
C LEU A 4 13.49 -16.36 -5.66
N THR A 5 14.29 -15.53 -6.35
CA THR A 5 14.73 -14.25 -5.78
C THR A 5 13.59 -13.24 -5.85
N PRO A 6 13.10 -12.70 -4.72
CA PRO A 6 11.98 -11.77 -4.74
C PRO A 6 12.37 -10.46 -5.43
N GLN A 7 11.42 -9.89 -6.19
CA GLN A 7 11.65 -8.67 -6.99
C GLN A 7 12.18 -7.51 -6.15
N LEU A 8 11.83 -7.44 -4.86
CA LEU A 8 12.35 -6.42 -3.94
C LEU A 8 13.88 -6.31 -4.00
N PHE A 9 14.62 -7.42 -3.97
CA PHE A 9 16.10 -7.39 -4.03
C PHE A 9 16.64 -6.99 -5.40
N LEU A 10 15.87 -7.19 -6.46
CA LEU A 10 16.25 -6.80 -7.82
C LEU A 10 16.00 -5.30 -8.04
N SER A 11 14.81 -4.82 -7.69
CA SER A 11 14.38 -3.44 -7.84
C SER A 11 15.19 -2.47 -6.97
N MET A 12 15.60 -2.88 -5.76
CA MET A 12 16.45 -2.04 -4.91
C MET A 12 17.82 -1.72 -5.51
N LYS A 13 18.40 -2.58 -6.37
CA LYS A 13 19.71 -2.33 -6.98
C LYS A 13 19.71 -1.20 -8.01
N GLN A 14 18.54 -0.89 -8.56
CA GLN A 14 18.37 0.10 -9.64
C GLN A 14 17.49 1.28 -9.19
N TYR A 15 17.20 1.36 -7.90
CA TYR A 15 16.28 2.35 -7.35
C TYR A 15 16.88 3.75 -7.40
N SER A 16 16.21 4.67 -8.09
CA SER A 16 16.67 6.05 -8.26
C SER A 16 15.89 7.04 -7.40
N LYS A 17 16.45 8.24 -7.20
CA LYS A 17 15.75 9.32 -6.48
C LYS A 17 14.47 9.77 -7.18
N GLU A 18 14.43 9.70 -8.50
CA GLU A 18 13.24 10.03 -9.29
C GLU A 18 12.12 9.01 -9.07
N GLN A 19 12.48 7.71 -9.07
CA GLN A 19 11.53 6.64 -8.73
C GLN A 19 10.99 6.80 -7.32
N PHE A 20 11.83 7.18 -6.35
CA PHE A 20 11.37 7.47 -4.99
C PHE A 20 10.30 8.56 -4.92
N VAL A 21 10.50 9.68 -5.64
CA VAL A 21 9.49 10.76 -5.66
C VAL A 21 8.20 10.26 -6.29
N ASN A 22 8.28 9.52 -7.39
CA ASN A 22 7.09 8.95 -8.06
C ASN A 22 6.34 7.95 -7.16
N ASP A 23 7.07 7.10 -6.43
CA ASP A 23 6.48 6.13 -5.51
C ASP A 23 5.80 6.82 -4.32
N VAL A 24 6.39 7.89 -3.78
CA VAL A 24 5.78 8.69 -2.71
C VAL A 24 4.49 9.35 -3.18
N VAL A 25 4.49 9.97 -4.37
CA VAL A 25 3.29 10.59 -4.95
C VAL A 25 2.21 9.54 -5.20
N SER A 26 2.57 8.39 -5.77
CA SER A 26 1.67 7.25 -5.97
C SER A 26 1.08 6.77 -4.64
N GLY A 27 1.91 6.58 -3.61
CA GLY A 27 1.48 6.17 -2.28
C GLY A 27 0.48 7.12 -1.64
N ILE A 28 0.68 8.43 -1.79
CA ILE A 28 -0.27 9.46 -1.30
C ILE A 28 -1.62 9.34 -2.02
N ILE A 29 -1.61 9.23 -3.35
CA ILE A 29 -2.84 9.09 -4.14
C ILE A 29 -3.59 7.81 -3.74
N VAL A 30 -2.88 6.69 -3.62
CA VAL A 30 -3.46 5.41 -3.21
C VAL A 30 -4.03 5.50 -1.80
N ALA A 31 -3.34 6.13 -0.84
CA ALA A 31 -3.83 6.31 0.52
C ALA A 31 -5.15 7.10 0.58
N ILE A 32 -5.26 8.19 -0.21
CA ILE A 32 -6.50 8.99 -0.29
C ILE A 32 -7.70 8.15 -0.72
N ILE A 33 -7.49 7.20 -1.65
CA ILE A 33 -8.56 6.33 -2.16
C ILE A 33 -8.83 5.16 -1.20
N ALA A 34 -7.78 4.61 -0.58
CA ALA A 34 -7.88 3.43 0.28
C ALA A 34 -8.58 3.72 1.62
N LEU A 35 -8.36 4.90 2.22
CA LEU A 35 -8.96 5.29 3.50
C LEU A 35 -10.50 5.25 3.53
N PRO A 36 -11.23 5.91 2.60
CA PRO A 36 -12.69 5.83 2.59
C PRO A 36 -13.19 4.42 2.24
N LEU A 37 -12.47 3.69 1.37
CA LEU A 37 -12.83 2.33 0.99
C LEU A 37 -12.75 1.37 2.18
N SER A 38 -11.71 1.46 3.01
CA SER A 38 -11.54 0.57 4.16
C SER A 38 -12.58 0.82 5.26
N ILE A 39 -12.94 2.08 5.49
CA ILE A 39 -14.03 2.45 6.41
C ILE A 39 -15.36 1.90 5.89
N ALA A 40 -15.63 2.01 4.58
CA ALA A 40 -16.85 1.47 3.98
C ALA A 40 -16.95 -0.05 4.15
N LEU A 41 -15.85 -0.78 3.94
CA LEU A 41 -15.80 -2.23 4.13
C LEU A 41 -15.98 -2.64 5.60
N ALA A 42 -15.42 -1.88 6.54
CA ALA A 42 -15.63 -2.10 7.97
C ALA A 42 -17.10 -1.96 8.35
N LEU A 43 -17.75 -0.88 7.90
CA LEU A 43 -19.18 -0.67 8.14
C LEU A 43 -20.03 -1.76 7.47
N ALA A 44 -19.71 -2.16 6.24
CA ALA A 44 -20.40 -3.24 5.53
C ALA A 44 -20.25 -4.61 6.22
N SER A 45 -19.15 -4.82 6.94
CA SER A 45 -18.89 -6.03 7.72
C SER A 45 -19.48 -6.00 9.13
N GLY A 46 -20.20 -4.93 9.51
CA GLY A 46 -20.82 -4.78 10.83
C GLY A 46 -19.82 -4.49 11.95
N VAL A 47 -18.61 -4.02 11.62
CA VAL A 47 -17.56 -3.70 12.58
C VAL A 47 -17.36 -2.19 12.69
N THR A 48 -16.58 -1.76 13.68
CA THR A 48 -16.31 -0.34 13.90
C THR A 48 -15.38 0.22 12.80
N PRO A 49 -15.52 1.51 12.41
CA PRO A 49 -14.64 2.15 11.43
C PRO A 49 -13.15 2.07 11.76
N GLU A 50 -12.80 2.08 13.05
CA GLU A 50 -11.42 1.96 13.54
C GLU A 50 -10.77 0.66 13.06
N GLN A 51 -11.53 -0.44 13.03
CA GLN A 51 -11.06 -1.73 12.53
C GLN A 51 -10.71 -1.66 11.04
N GLY A 52 -11.51 -0.93 10.23
CA GLY A 52 -11.20 -0.68 8.82
C GLY A 52 -9.89 0.08 8.61
N LEU A 53 -9.60 1.05 9.49
CA LEU A 53 -8.35 1.78 9.45
C LEU A 53 -7.16 0.90 9.84
N TYR A 54 -7.27 0.09 10.88
CA TYR A 54 -6.20 -0.84 11.26
C TYR A 54 -5.89 -1.86 10.15
N THR A 55 -6.92 -2.42 9.52
CA THR A 55 -6.74 -3.38 8.41
C THR A 55 -6.24 -2.75 7.12
N ALA A 56 -6.36 -1.43 6.95
CA ALA A 56 -5.80 -0.75 5.78
C ALA A 56 -4.29 -0.52 5.90
N ILE A 57 -3.72 -0.65 7.11
CA ILE A 57 -2.30 -0.38 7.39
C ILE A 57 -1.49 -1.67 7.53
N VAL A 58 -2.07 -2.72 8.12
CA VAL A 58 -1.43 -4.03 8.37
C VAL A 58 -1.58 -4.95 7.17
#